data_AF-A0A367MEZ7-F1
#
_entry.id   AF-A0A367MEZ7-F1
#
_cell.length_a   1.000
_cell.length_b   1.000
_cell.length_c   1.000
_cell.angle_alpha   90.00
_cell.angle_beta   90.00
_cell.angle_gamma   90.00
#
_symmetry.space_group_name_H-M   'P 1'
#
loop_
_entity.id
_entity.type
_entity.pdbx_description
1 polymer ?
#
loop_
_entity_poly.entity_id
_entity_poly.type
_entity_poly.pdbx_seq_one_letter_code
_entity_poly.pdbx_strand_id
1 'polypeptide(L)'
;EEVAQERLRDFADQHLADYHERRDFPALPGTSQLSPYLAAGVLSPRQCLDAALVANRGEFSGGQQGAATWINELLWREFYKHILVGYPRVSRHRPFREETEALRWRQAPAELEAWQQGRTGIPIIDAAMRQLLATGWMHNRLRMVVAMFLSKNLLIDWREGERWFMRHLIDGDLAANNGGWQWSASTGTDAVPYFRLFNPLSQSERFDPRGEFIRHWLPELAGLERKAIHDPSSLGLFAGVDYPRPMVDLKASRERALAAFRNLPPRDGRA
;
A
#
# COMPACT_ATOMS: atom_id res chain seq x y z
N GLU A 1 0.23 21.83 15.78
CA GLU A 1 1.70 21.83 15.54
C GLU A 1 2.45 21.10 16.64
N GLU A 2 2.22 21.43 17.92
CA GLU A 2 2.86 20.79 19.08
C GLU A 2 2.82 19.25 19.05
N VAL A 3 1.64 18.66 18.85
CA VAL A 3 1.47 17.18 18.72
C VAL A 3 2.31 16.59 17.60
N ALA A 4 2.50 17.31 16.49
CA ALA A 4 3.29 16.83 15.36
C ALA A 4 4.79 16.83 15.69
N GLN A 5 5.26 17.86 16.40
CA GLN A 5 6.64 17.96 16.87
C GLN A 5 6.95 16.91 17.93
N GLU A 6 6.03 16.66 18.86
CA GLU A 6 6.16 15.60 19.86
C GLU A 6 6.28 14.23 19.19
N ARG A 7 5.38 13.91 18.25
CA ARG A 7 5.47 12.66 17.47
C ARG A 7 6.76 12.51 16.70
N LEU A 8 7.28 13.60 16.12
CA LEU A 8 8.56 13.58 15.41
C LEU A 8 9.72 13.26 16.37
N ARG A 9 9.76 13.90 17.55
CA ARG A 9 10.77 13.62 18.57
C ARG A 9 10.67 12.19 19.08
N ASP A 10 9.48 11.75 19.47
CA ASP A 10 9.25 10.39 19.96
C ASP A 10 9.68 9.34 18.93
N PHE A 11 9.34 9.57 17.66
CA PHE A 11 9.77 8.67 16.59
C PHE A 11 11.30 8.67 16.42
N ALA A 12 11.93 9.85 16.36
CA ALA A 12 13.37 9.97 16.21
C ALA A 12 14.15 9.33 17.36
N ASP A 13 13.68 9.51 18.60
CA ASP A 13 14.37 9.08 19.81
C ASP A 13 14.12 7.60 20.14
N GLN A 14 12.91 7.08 19.88
CA GLN A 14 12.50 5.77 20.39
C GLN A 14 12.28 4.71 19.31
N HIS A 15 12.01 5.10 18.06
CA HIS A 15 11.53 4.18 17.02
C HIS A 15 12.38 4.17 15.76
N LEU A 16 13.14 5.23 15.49
CA LEU A 16 13.90 5.39 14.26
C LEU A 16 14.96 4.31 14.08
N ALA A 17 15.61 3.89 15.16
CA ALA A 17 16.65 2.86 15.11
C ALA A 17 16.14 1.52 14.56
N ASP A 18 14.95 1.11 15.01
CA ASP A 18 14.29 -0.15 14.64
C ASP A 18 13.38 -0.01 13.40
N TYR A 19 13.38 1.17 12.75
CA TYR A 19 12.47 1.45 11.65
C TYR A 19 12.66 0.47 10.49
N HIS A 20 13.90 0.09 10.20
CA HIS A 20 14.20 -0.82 9.10
C HIS A 20 13.53 -2.19 9.30
N GLU A 21 13.60 -2.72 10.52
CA GLU A 21 13.09 -4.03 10.90
C GLU A 21 11.57 -4.02 11.08
N ARG A 22 11.01 -2.92 11.60
CA ARG A 22 9.59 -2.89 12.04
C ARG A 22 8.62 -2.31 11.00
N ARG A 23 9.08 -1.45 10.07
CA ARG A 23 8.20 -0.71 9.12
C ARG A 23 7.33 -1.56 8.21
N ASP A 24 7.61 -2.86 8.10
CA ASP A 24 6.90 -3.78 7.22
C ASP A 24 5.75 -4.52 7.93
N PHE A 25 5.69 -4.48 9.27
CA PHE A 25 4.73 -5.23 10.07
C PHE A 25 3.56 -4.34 10.54
N PRO A 26 2.37 -4.42 9.92
CA PRO A 26 1.25 -3.53 10.24
C PRO A 26 0.67 -3.69 11.65
N ALA A 27 0.93 -4.81 12.33
CA ALA A 27 0.55 -5.01 13.73
C ALA A 27 1.42 -4.19 14.71
N LEU A 28 2.61 -3.76 14.29
CA LEU A 28 3.55 -3.03 15.13
C LEU A 28 3.41 -1.51 14.91
N PRO A 29 3.59 -0.69 15.96
CA PRO A 29 3.75 0.76 15.83
C PRO A 29 5.16 1.10 15.31
N GLY A 30 5.53 0.55 14.15
CA GLY A 30 6.89 0.62 13.60
C GLY A 30 7.15 1.79 12.64
N THR A 31 6.20 2.73 12.49
CA THR A 31 6.32 3.86 11.55
C THR A 31 6.02 5.18 12.24
N SER A 32 6.52 6.28 11.68
CA SER A 32 6.39 7.62 12.30
C SER A 32 4.96 8.13 12.37
N GLN A 33 4.06 7.64 11.51
CA GLN A 33 2.69 8.13 11.35
C GLN A 33 2.63 9.66 11.13
N LEU A 34 3.68 10.25 10.53
CA LEU A 34 3.79 11.69 10.29
C LEU A 34 3.16 12.15 8.96
N SER A 35 2.71 11.22 8.12
CA SER A 35 2.19 11.51 6.79
C SER A 35 1.04 12.54 6.76
N PRO A 36 0.08 12.58 7.70
CA PRO A 36 -0.98 13.59 7.67
C PRO A 36 -0.44 15.01 7.94
N TYR A 37 0.53 15.12 8.86
CA TYR A 37 1.16 16.40 9.19
C TYR A 37 2.06 16.92 8.04
N LEU A 38 2.72 16.01 7.33
CA LEU A 38 3.51 16.32 6.13
C LEU A 38 2.65 16.72 4.92
N ALA A 39 1.45 16.14 4.79
CA ALA A 39 0.48 16.49 3.74
C ALA A 39 -0.17 17.86 4.02
N ALA A 40 -0.54 18.12 5.27
CA ALA A 40 -1.14 19.39 5.70
C ALA A 40 -0.13 20.55 5.83
N GLY A 41 1.18 20.28 5.72
CA GLY A 41 2.22 21.29 5.89
C GLY A 41 2.45 21.73 7.34
N VAL A 42 1.92 20.99 8.32
CA VAL A 42 2.15 21.21 9.76
C VAL A 42 3.59 20.85 10.15
N LEU A 43 4.18 19.87 9.46
CA LEU A 43 5.60 19.56 9.53
C LEU A 43 6.24 19.77 8.16
N SER A 44 7.44 20.36 8.17
CA SER A 44 8.30 20.46 7.01
C SER A 44 9.08 19.15 6.82
N PRO A 45 9.25 18.65 5.58
CA PRO A 45 10.11 17.49 5.31
C PRO A 45 11.56 17.75 5.72
N ARG A 46 12.01 19.02 5.76
CA ARG A 46 13.35 19.38 6.26
C ARG A 46 13.49 19.19 7.76
N GLN A 47 12.42 19.36 8.54
CA GLN A 47 12.45 19.05 9.99
C GLN A 47 12.58 17.54 10.22
N CYS A 48 11.88 16.74 9.41
CA CYS A 48 12.03 15.29 9.44
C CYS A 48 13.44 14.86 9.05
N LEU A 49 13.99 15.44 7.97
CA LEU A 49 15.35 15.16 7.52
C LEU A 49 16.39 15.55 8.57
N ASP A 50 16.25 16.73 9.19
CA ASP A 50 17.15 17.19 10.25
C ASP A 50 17.15 16.22 11.44
N ALA A 51 15.97 15.83 11.94
CA ALA A 51 15.86 14.83 13.00
C ALA A 51 16.51 13.49 12.63
N ALA A 52 16.31 13.03 11.38
CA ALA A 52 16.94 11.81 10.88
C ALA A 52 18.46 11.92 10.81
N LEU A 53 18.99 13.06 10.34
CA LEU A 53 20.42 13.31 10.23
C LEU A 53 21.06 13.43 11.61
N VAL A 54 20.42 14.10 12.57
CA VAL A 54 20.90 14.15 13.96
C VAL A 54 21.03 12.74 14.54
N ALA A 55 19.99 11.90 14.38
CA ALA A 55 20.04 10.50 14.80
C ALA A 55 21.11 9.68 14.03
N ASN A 56 21.34 10.02 12.76
CA ASN A 56 22.33 9.37 11.91
C ASN A 56 23.72 10.04 11.90
N ARG A 57 24.03 10.91 12.87
CA ARG A 57 25.33 11.60 12.99
C ARG A 57 25.74 12.40 11.76
N GLY A 58 24.77 12.94 11.03
CA GLY A 58 24.95 13.73 9.82
C GLY A 58 25.08 12.91 8.52
N GLU A 59 25.02 11.58 8.59
CA GLU A 59 25.11 10.72 7.40
C GLU A 59 23.77 10.63 6.66
N PHE A 60 23.76 10.88 5.36
CA PHE A 60 22.58 10.72 4.51
C PHE A 60 22.29 9.26 4.15
N SER A 61 23.33 8.45 4.09
CA SER A 61 23.29 7.02 3.79
C SER A 61 24.36 6.32 4.61
N GLY A 62 24.14 5.04 4.93
CA GLY A 62 24.97 4.35 5.92
C GLY A 62 24.57 4.72 7.36
N GLY A 63 25.47 4.50 8.31
CA GLY A 63 25.21 4.71 9.73
C GLY A 63 24.14 3.77 10.29
N GLN A 64 23.19 4.35 11.03
CA GLN A 64 22.03 3.65 11.59
C GLN A 64 21.05 3.27 10.48
N GLN A 65 20.85 1.97 10.29
CA GLN A 65 20.06 1.41 9.20
C GLN A 65 18.61 1.91 9.17
N GLY A 66 17.97 2.06 10.34
CA GLY A 66 16.63 2.62 10.46
C GLY A 66 16.55 4.09 10.00
N ALA A 67 17.51 4.92 10.40
CA ALA A 67 17.60 6.32 9.97
C ALA A 67 17.83 6.45 8.45
N ALA A 68 18.81 5.74 7.89
CA ALA A 68 19.05 5.72 6.44
C ALA A 68 17.82 5.24 5.65
N THR A 69 17.12 4.22 6.17
CA THR A 69 15.88 3.73 5.56
C THR A 69 14.79 4.80 5.59
N TRP A 70 14.61 5.52 6.70
CA TRP A 70 13.59 6.55 6.80
C TRP A 70 13.92 7.80 5.95
N ILE A 71 15.19 8.19 5.85
CA ILE A 71 15.64 9.23 4.91
C ILE A 71 15.24 8.85 3.48
N ASN A 72 15.42 7.59 3.09
CA ASN A 72 14.99 7.12 1.76
C ASN A 72 13.47 7.22 1.56
N GLU A 73 12.65 7.03 2.59
CA GLU A 73 11.20 7.24 2.50
C GLU A 73 10.84 8.74 2.33
N LEU A 74 11.59 9.65 2.94
CA LEU A 74 11.46 11.09 2.65
C LEU A 74 11.84 11.39 1.20
N LEU A 75 12.88 10.74 0.66
CA LEU A 75 13.25 10.88 -0.74
C LEU A 75 12.18 10.34 -1.69
N TRP A 76 11.48 9.26 -1.34
CA TRP A 76 10.33 8.77 -2.12
C TRP A 76 9.21 9.81 -2.24
N ARG A 77 8.92 10.56 -1.15
CA ARG A 77 7.97 11.69 -1.20
C ARG A 77 8.43 12.74 -2.20
N GLU A 78 9.69 13.16 -2.14
CA GLU A 78 10.23 14.16 -3.06
C GLU A 78 10.26 13.64 -4.51
N PHE A 79 10.63 12.38 -4.71
CA PHE A 79 10.65 11.74 -6.02
C PHE A 79 9.28 11.80 -6.69
N TYR A 80 8.20 11.41 -5.99
CA TYR A 80 6.86 11.48 -6.58
C TYR A 80 6.44 12.91 -6.90
N LYS A 81 6.83 13.90 -6.09
CA LYS A 81 6.58 15.33 -6.42
C LYS A 81 7.33 15.77 -7.67
N HIS A 82 8.58 15.36 -7.82
CA HIS A 82 9.37 15.63 -9.03
C HIS A 82 8.75 15.00 -10.27
N ILE A 83 8.24 13.76 -10.17
CA ILE A 83 7.53 13.10 -11.28
C ILE A 83 6.25 13.87 -11.64
N LEU A 84 5.46 14.31 -10.66
CA LEU A 84 4.24 15.07 -10.88
C LEU A 84 4.50 16.39 -11.63
N VAL A 85 5.56 17.10 -11.24
CA VAL A 85 5.97 18.38 -11.85
C VAL A 85 6.60 18.17 -13.23
N GLY A 86 7.55 17.24 -13.34
CA GLY A 86 8.28 16.97 -14.58
C GLY A 86 7.44 16.30 -15.66
N TYR A 87 6.40 15.55 -15.28
CA TYR A 87 5.53 14.82 -16.19
C TYR A 87 4.04 15.07 -15.89
N PRO A 88 3.50 16.26 -16.21
CA PRO A 88 2.12 16.63 -15.88
C PRO A 88 1.03 15.70 -16.41
N ARG A 89 1.34 14.77 -17.33
CA ARG A 89 0.41 13.74 -17.78
C ARG A 89 -0.09 12.87 -16.62
N VAL A 90 0.75 12.59 -15.62
CA VAL A 90 0.39 11.71 -14.49
C VAL A 90 -0.73 12.28 -13.62
N SER A 91 -0.90 13.61 -13.58
CA SER A 91 -2.02 14.28 -12.90
C SER A 91 -3.29 14.41 -13.76
N ARG A 92 -3.26 13.97 -15.03
CA ARG A 92 -4.39 14.05 -15.97
C ARG A 92 -5.09 12.71 -16.16
N HIS A 93 -5.15 11.90 -15.09
CA HIS A 93 -5.71 10.55 -15.10
C HIS A 93 -5.10 9.63 -16.17
N ARG A 94 -3.82 9.81 -16.51
CA ARG A 94 -3.12 8.99 -17.50
C ARG A 94 -1.94 8.26 -16.85
N PRO A 95 -1.68 7.01 -17.25
CA PRO A 95 -0.48 6.31 -16.81
C PRO A 95 0.76 7.00 -17.34
N PHE A 96 1.88 6.82 -16.64
CA PHE A 96 3.19 7.28 -17.07
C PHE A 96 3.67 6.50 -18.29
N ARG A 97 3.50 5.18 -18.28
CA ARG A 97 3.82 4.28 -19.40
C ARG A 97 2.67 4.30 -20.39
N GLU A 98 2.86 4.98 -21.51
CA GLU A 98 1.80 5.22 -22.50
C GLU A 98 1.21 3.93 -23.07
N GLU A 99 2.03 2.89 -23.25
CA GLU A 99 1.58 1.58 -23.73
C GLU A 99 0.51 0.94 -22.82
N THR A 100 0.51 1.28 -21.52
CA THR A 100 -0.46 0.76 -20.56
C THR A 100 -1.82 1.44 -20.63
N GLU A 101 -1.98 2.49 -21.45
CA GLU A 101 -3.32 3.04 -21.77
C GLU A 101 -4.17 2.03 -22.54
N ALA A 102 -3.55 1.10 -23.27
CA ALA A 102 -4.25 0.05 -23.99
C ALA A 102 -4.73 -1.11 -23.09
N LEU A 103 -4.43 -1.09 -21.78
CA LEU A 103 -4.92 -2.10 -20.85
C LEU A 103 -6.45 -2.09 -20.80
N ARG A 104 -7.06 -3.24 -21.09
CA ARG A 104 -8.50 -3.45 -20.94
C ARG A 104 -8.82 -3.84 -19.51
N TRP A 105 -9.07 -2.84 -18.68
CA TRP A 105 -9.54 -3.04 -17.31
C TRP A 105 -10.92 -3.69 -17.28
N ARG A 106 -11.14 -4.58 -16.33
CA ARG A 106 -12.39 -5.30 -16.15
C ARG A 106 -13.42 -4.41 -15.46
N GLN A 107 -14.62 -4.37 -16.00
CA GLN A 107 -15.78 -3.71 -15.38
C GLN A 107 -16.47 -4.69 -14.44
N ALA A 108 -16.27 -4.51 -13.14
CA ALA A 108 -16.80 -5.38 -12.09
C ALA A 108 -17.24 -4.56 -10.87
N PRO A 109 -18.36 -3.80 -10.97
CA PRO A 109 -18.76 -2.86 -9.93
C PRO A 109 -19.01 -3.52 -8.57
N ALA A 110 -19.59 -4.72 -8.55
CA ALA A 110 -19.83 -5.46 -7.30
C ALA A 110 -18.52 -5.86 -6.60
N GLU A 111 -17.48 -6.25 -7.34
CA GLU A 111 -16.18 -6.59 -6.78
C GLU A 111 -15.38 -5.35 -6.35
N LEU A 112 -15.53 -4.24 -7.08
CA LEU A 112 -15.01 -2.95 -6.65
C LEU A 112 -15.63 -2.54 -5.31
N GLU A 113 -16.95 -2.64 -5.18
CA GLU A 113 -17.65 -2.32 -3.93
C GLU A 113 -17.22 -3.26 -2.80
N ALA A 114 -17.13 -4.57 -3.05
CA ALA A 114 -16.65 -5.54 -2.05
C ALA A 114 -15.22 -5.21 -1.59
N TRP A 115 -14.33 -4.80 -2.50
CA TRP A 115 -13.00 -4.32 -2.16
C TRP A 115 -13.06 -3.04 -1.31
N GLN A 116 -13.82 -2.04 -1.74
CA GLN A 116 -13.97 -0.76 -1.02
C GLN A 116 -14.44 -0.97 0.43
N GLN A 117 -15.31 -1.95 0.65
CA GLN A 117 -15.96 -2.21 1.94
C GLN A 117 -15.30 -3.33 2.77
N GLY A 118 -14.18 -3.89 2.32
CA GLY A 118 -13.50 -4.98 3.03
C GLY A 118 -14.36 -6.24 3.19
N ARG A 119 -14.98 -6.68 2.08
CA ARG A 119 -15.80 -7.91 1.97
C ARG A 119 -15.29 -8.84 0.86
N THR A 120 -13.98 -8.89 0.66
CA THR A 120 -13.33 -9.65 -0.39
C THR A 120 -13.22 -11.14 -0.10
N GLY A 121 -13.34 -11.52 1.18
CA GLY A 121 -13.06 -12.88 1.65
C GLY A 121 -11.57 -13.20 1.72
N ILE A 122 -10.69 -12.19 1.54
CA ILE A 122 -9.26 -12.28 1.76
C ILE A 122 -8.91 -11.44 3.00
N PRO A 123 -8.62 -12.06 4.15
CA PRO A 123 -8.54 -11.38 5.45
C PRO A 123 -7.62 -10.16 5.50
N ILE A 124 -6.42 -10.24 4.92
CA ILE A 124 -5.48 -9.12 4.93
C ILE A 124 -5.97 -7.91 4.12
N ILE A 125 -6.73 -8.15 3.05
CA ILE A 125 -7.34 -7.10 2.24
C ILE A 125 -8.48 -6.46 3.03
N ASP A 126 -9.34 -7.29 3.61
CA ASP A 126 -10.52 -6.82 4.34
C ASP A 126 -10.13 -6.05 5.60
N ALA A 127 -9.15 -6.55 6.36
CA ALA A 127 -8.58 -5.88 7.53
C ALA A 127 -7.99 -4.52 7.17
N ALA A 128 -7.22 -4.44 6.06
CA ALA A 128 -6.64 -3.19 5.59
C ALA A 128 -7.72 -2.17 5.20
N MET A 129 -8.75 -2.59 4.45
CA MET A 129 -9.82 -1.70 4.02
C MET A 129 -10.67 -1.22 5.21
N ARG A 130 -10.88 -2.06 6.23
CA ARG A 130 -11.51 -1.64 7.48
C ARG A 130 -10.65 -0.68 8.29
N GLN A 131 -9.33 -0.85 8.32
CA GLN A 131 -8.40 0.12 8.92
C GLN A 131 -8.56 1.50 8.26
N LEU A 132 -8.55 1.54 6.92
CA LEU A 132 -8.71 2.77 6.16
C LEU A 132 -10.03 3.47 6.50
N LEU A 133 -11.15 2.73 6.46
CA LEU A 133 -12.47 3.29 6.72
C LEU A 133 -12.64 3.79 8.16
N ALA A 134 -12.08 3.07 9.14
CA ALA A 134 -12.24 3.42 10.54
C ALA A 134 -11.32 4.57 10.99
N THR A 135 -10.12 4.69 10.42
CA THR A 135 -9.09 5.62 10.91
C THR A 135 -8.73 6.73 9.94
N GLY A 136 -9.12 6.60 8.68
CA GLY A 136 -8.65 7.45 7.60
C GLY A 136 -7.16 7.27 7.29
N TRP A 137 -6.51 6.22 7.80
CA TRP A 137 -5.11 5.93 7.55
C TRP A 137 -4.92 4.44 7.26
N MET A 138 -3.91 4.10 6.45
CA MET A 138 -3.56 2.70 6.18
C MET A 138 -2.04 2.54 6.19
N HIS A 139 -1.55 1.46 6.77
CA HIS A 139 -0.12 1.13 6.77
C HIS A 139 0.41 0.94 5.33
N ASN A 140 1.62 1.44 5.02
CA ASN A 140 2.13 1.46 3.64
C ASN A 140 2.21 0.06 3.00
N ARG A 141 2.68 -0.95 3.75
CA ARG A 141 2.69 -2.35 3.29
C ARG A 141 1.30 -2.80 2.82
N LEU A 142 0.25 -2.42 3.55
CA LEU A 142 -1.12 -2.78 3.22
C LEU A 142 -1.63 -2.01 2.01
N ARG A 143 -1.28 -0.71 1.88
CA ARG A 143 -1.59 0.08 0.66
C ARG A 143 -1.07 -0.62 -0.59
N MET A 144 0.16 -1.11 -0.57
CA MET A 144 0.74 -1.86 -1.69
C MET A 144 -0.06 -3.14 -1.99
N VAL A 145 -0.40 -3.91 -0.95
CA VAL A 145 -1.11 -5.19 -1.08
C VAL A 145 -2.53 -4.99 -1.63
N VAL A 146 -3.30 -4.05 -1.08
CA VAL A 146 -4.68 -3.78 -1.56
C VAL A 146 -4.70 -3.17 -2.95
N ALA A 147 -3.72 -2.33 -3.30
CA ALA A 147 -3.60 -1.73 -4.62
C ALA A 147 -3.22 -2.77 -5.70
N MET A 148 -2.29 -3.69 -5.39
CA MET A 148 -1.99 -4.81 -6.29
C MET A 148 -3.16 -5.77 -6.41
N PHE A 149 -3.88 -6.03 -5.32
CA PHE A 149 -5.06 -6.88 -5.37
C PHE A 149 -6.14 -6.28 -6.31
N LEU A 150 -6.44 -4.98 -6.19
CA LEU A 150 -7.38 -4.29 -7.07
C LEU A 150 -6.92 -4.32 -8.55
N SER A 151 -5.71 -3.85 -8.80
CA SER A 151 -5.20 -3.65 -10.18
C SER A 151 -4.77 -4.93 -10.87
N LYS A 152 -4.40 -5.98 -10.14
CA LYS A 152 -3.90 -7.24 -10.72
C LYS A 152 -4.87 -8.39 -10.49
N ASN A 153 -5.23 -8.69 -9.24
CA ASN A 153 -6.14 -9.81 -8.99
C ASN A 153 -7.55 -9.52 -9.50
N LEU A 154 -8.12 -8.36 -9.19
CA LEU A 154 -9.44 -7.99 -9.71
C LEU A 154 -9.37 -7.44 -11.14
N LEU A 155 -8.19 -7.02 -11.59
CA LEU A 155 -7.94 -6.36 -12.88
C LEU A 155 -8.88 -5.15 -13.09
N ILE A 156 -9.16 -4.42 -12.01
CA ILE A 156 -9.98 -3.20 -12.04
C ILE A 156 -9.03 -2.00 -12.21
N ASP A 157 -9.51 -0.95 -12.89
CA ASP A 157 -8.72 0.25 -13.14
C ASP A 157 -8.22 0.86 -11.82
N TRP A 158 -6.90 1.04 -11.73
CA TRP A 158 -6.23 1.60 -10.55
C TRP A 158 -6.72 2.99 -10.19
N ARG A 159 -7.26 3.75 -11.15
CA ARG A 159 -7.85 5.08 -10.93
C ARG A 159 -9.07 5.04 -10.00
N GLU A 160 -9.81 3.93 -9.99
CA GLU A 160 -10.92 3.74 -9.04
C GLU A 160 -10.39 3.64 -7.61
N GLY A 161 -9.29 2.92 -7.43
CA GLY A 161 -8.58 2.82 -6.17
C GLY A 161 -7.94 4.14 -5.74
N GLU A 162 -7.28 4.85 -6.66
CA GLU A 162 -6.71 6.19 -6.44
C GLU A 162 -7.76 7.16 -5.90
N ARG A 163 -8.93 7.19 -6.55
CA ARG A 163 -10.07 8.03 -6.14
C ARG A 163 -10.67 7.59 -4.81
N TRP A 164 -10.69 6.29 -4.52
CA TRP A 164 -11.14 5.79 -3.22
C TRP A 164 -10.20 6.22 -2.10
N PHE A 165 -8.89 6.08 -2.32
CA PHE A 165 -7.85 6.47 -1.38
C PHE A 165 -7.89 7.98 -1.10
N MET A 166 -7.97 8.83 -2.13
CA MET A 166 -8.06 10.29 -1.93
C MET A 166 -9.30 10.72 -1.12
N ARG A 167 -10.38 9.93 -1.11
CA ARG A 167 -11.60 10.24 -0.36
C ARG A 167 -11.54 9.87 1.11
N HIS A 168 -10.66 8.95 1.50
CA HIS A 168 -10.63 8.38 2.85
C HIS A 168 -9.31 8.61 3.57
N LEU A 169 -8.19 8.79 2.85
CA LEU A 169 -6.90 9.02 3.46
C LEU A 169 -6.78 10.44 3.99
N ILE A 170 -6.56 10.58 5.30
CA ILE A 170 -6.22 11.82 5.96
C ILE A 170 -4.85 12.37 5.51
N ASP A 171 -4.00 11.50 4.95
CA ASP A 171 -2.72 11.84 4.34
C ASP A 171 -2.74 11.83 2.80
N GLY A 172 -3.92 12.02 2.20
CA GLY A 172 -4.11 12.07 0.75
C GLY A 172 -3.30 13.20 0.10
N ASP A 173 -2.12 12.87 -0.43
CA ASP A 173 -1.29 13.72 -1.27
C ASP A 173 -1.33 13.22 -2.72
N LEU A 174 -1.61 14.10 -3.68
CA LEU A 174 -1.78 13.73 -5.09
C LEU A 174 -0.53 13.02 -5.65
N ALA A 175 0.67 13.53 -5.35
CA ALA A 175 1.90 12.98 -5.91
C ALA A 175 2.16 11.58 -5.37
N ALA A 176 2.15 11.42 -4.05
CA ALA A 176 2.41 10.14 -3.39
C ALA A 176 1.32 9.10 -3.69
N ASN A 177 0.04 9.50 -3.69
CA ASN A 177 -1.06 8.60 -3.98
C ASN A 177 -1.02 8.15 -5.45
N ASN A 178 -0.92 9.06 -6.41
CA ASN A 178 -0.82 8.72 -7.83
C ASN A 178 0.40 7.83 -8.10
N GLY A 179 1.56 8.21 -7.57
CA GLY A 179 2.80 7.47 -7.69
C GLY A 179 2.69 6.04 -7.17
N GLY A 180 2.15 5.86 -5.97
CA GLY A 180 1.94 4.54 -5.36
C GLY A 180 0.98 3.65 -6.16
N TRP A 181 -0.14 4.20 -6.64
CA TRP A 181 -1.09 3.46 -7.47
C TRP A 181 -0.48 3.03 -8.81
N GLN A 182 0.23 3.94 -9.48
CA GLN A 182 0.92 3.62 -10.73
C GLN A 182 2.07 2.62 -10.53
N TRP A 183 2.76 2.68 -9.40
CA TRP A 183 3.77 1.70 -9.02
C TRP A 183 3.16 0.29 -8.88
N SER A 184 2.06 0.15 -8.13
CA SER A 184 1.37 -1.13 -7.93
C SER A 184 0.70 -1.66 -9.20
N ALA A 185 0.21 -0.77 -10.07
CA ALA A 185 -0.46 -1.14 -11.32
C ALA A 185 0.53 -1.47 -12.46
N SER A 186 1.85 -1.31 -12.26
CA SER A 186 2.88 -1.45 -13.31
C SER A 186 2.75 -0.44 -14.46
N THR A 187 2.15 0.71 -14.20
CA THR A 187 1.89 1.76 -15.20
C THR A 187 2.76 3.01 -15.02
N GLY A 188 3.51 3.08 -13.92
CA GLY A 188 4.38 4.20 -13.54
C GLY A 188 5.81 4.15 -14.11
N THR A 189 6.60 5.18 -13.83
CA THR A 189 8.00 5.32 -14.26
C THR A 189 8.91 4.19 -13.72
N ASP A 190 9.01 4.06 -12.39
CA ASP A 190 9.74 3.00 -11.67
C ASP A 190 8.80 1.91 -11.16
N ALA A 191 7.79 1.58 -11.95
CA ALA A 191 6.74 0.68 -11.49
C ALA A 191 7.22 -0.77 -11.39
N VAL A 192 6.64 -1.50 -10.44
CA VAL A 192 6.92 -2.92 -10.27
C VAL A 192 6.68 -3.67 -11.59
N PRO A 193 7.56 -4.61 -12.00
CA PRO A 193 7.32 -5.38 -13.21
C PRO A 193 5.98 -6.10 -13.16
N TYR A 194 5.22 -6.09 -14.26
CA TYR A 194 3.85 -6.59 -14.28
C TYR A 194 3.70 -8.06 -13.91
N PHE A 195 4.77 -8.86 -14.04
CA PHE A 195 4.80 -10.27 -13.67
C PHE A 195 5.02 -10.51 -12.17
N ARG A 196 5.40 -9.47 -11.42
CA ARG A 196 5.54 -9.51 -9.96
C ARG A 196 4.23 -9.09 -9.31
N LEU A 197 3.32 -10.06 -9.19
CA LEU A 197 2.10 -9.92 -8.39
C LEU A 197 2.34 -10.51 -7.01
N PHE A 198 1.94 -9.78 -5.97
CA PHE A 198 1.89 -10.31 -4.62
C PHE A 198 0.80 -11.38 -4.52
N ASN A 199 1.12 -12.51 -3.89
CA ASN A 199 0.11 -13.41 -3.36
C ASN A 199 -0.37 -12.82 -2.02
N PRO A 200 -1.63 -12.36 -1.89
CA PRO A 200 -2.14 -11.78 -0.66
C PRO A 200 -1.95 -12.69 0.57
N LEU A 201 -2.12 -14.01 0.41
CA LEU A 201 -1.92 -14.97 1.50
C LEU A 201 -0.47 -14.96 1.99
N SER A 202 0.48 -15.08 1.07
CA SER A 202 1.91 -15.06 1.42
C SER A 202 2.36 -13.71 1.99
N GLN A 203 1.76 -12.60 1.56
CA GLN A 203 2.01 -11.29 2.18
C GLN A 203 1.43 -11.24 3.60
N SER A 204 0.24 -11.78 3.79
CA SER A 204 -0.40 -11.86 5.09
C SER A 204 0.43 -12.68 6.08
N GLU A 205 0.84 -13.89 5.72
CA GLU A 205 1.65 -14.76 6.58
C GLU A 205 3.03 -14.17 6.89
N ARG A 206 3.60 -13.42 5.94
CA ARG A 206 4.94 -12.82 6.12
C ARG A 206 4.92 -11.60 7.03
N PHE A 207 3.93 -10.71 6.86
CA PHE A 207 3.91 -9.40 7.52
C PHE A 207 2.95 -9.34 8.70
N ASP A 208 2.07 -10.32 8.86
CA ASP A 208 1.25 -10.53 10.05
C ASP A 208 1.34 -11.99 10.50
N PRO A 209 2.54 -12.52 10.82
CA PRO A 209 2.76 -13.96 11.01
C PRO A 209 1.95 -14.61 12.15
N ARG A 210 1.44 -13.78 13.06
CA ARG A 210 0.58 -14.21 14.16
C ARG A 210 -0.89 -13.92 13.88
N GLY A 211 -1.24 -13.16 12.85
CA GLY A 211 -2.60 -12.71 12.58
C GLY A 211 -3.08 -11.60 13.51
N GLU A 212 -2.19 -10.91 14.23
CA GLU A 212 -2.56 -9.91 15.24
C GLU A 212 -3.27 -8.71 14.60
N PHE A 213 -2.78 -8.25 13.45
CA PHE A 213 -3.43 -7.18 12.69
C PHE A 213 -4.81 -7.62 12.19
N ILE A 214 -4.92 -8.84 11.64
CA ILE A 214 -6.19 -9.36 11.17
C ILE A 214 -7.21 -9.51 12.31
N ARG A 215 -6.83 -10.06 13.47
CA ARG A 215 -7.75 -10.20 14.61
C ARG A 215 -8.31 -8.86 15.09
N HIS A 216 -7.49 -7.83 15.05
CA HIS A 216 -7.90 -6.49 15.47
C HIS A 216 -8.98 -5.90 14.56
N TRP A 217 -8.82 -6.04 13.24
CA TRP A 217 -9.74 -5.43 12.26
C TRP A 217 -10.88 -6.35 11.81
N LEU A 218 -10.73 -7.67 11.99
CA LEU A 218 -11.72 -8.71 11.69
C LEU A 218 -11.99 -9.53 12.97
N PRO A 219 -12.68 -8.97 13.98
CA PRO A 219 -12.96 -9.67 15.23
C PRO A 219 -13.76 -10.97 15.03
N GLU A 220 -14.54 -11.08 13.95
CA GLU A 220 -15.22 -12.32 13.57
C GLU A 220 -14.25 -13.49 13.27
N LEU A 221 -13.00 -13.19 12.91
CA LEU A 221 -11.94 -14.18 12.66
C LEU A 221 -11.03 -14.40 13.88
N ALA A 222 -11.27 -13.72 15.01
CA ALA A 222 -10.34 -13.69 16.14
C ALA A 222 -10.03 -15.07 16.73
N GLY A 223 -11.01 -15.98 16.71
CA GLY A 223 -10.88 -17.35 17.20
C GLY A 223 -10.08 -18.29 16.30
N LEU A 224 -9.73 -17.88 15.08
CA LEU A 224 -8.99 -18.73 14.16
C LEU A 224 -7.49 -18.80 14.53
N GLU A 225 -6.95 -20.02 14.49
CA GLU A 225 -5.53 -20.26 14.72
C GLU A 225 -4.66 -19.90 13.50
N ARG A 226 -3.35 -19.78 13.75
CA ARG A 226 -2.35 -19.09 12.93
C ARG A 226 -2.49 -19.21 11.41
N LYS A 227 -2.65 -20.39 10.84
CA LYS A 227 -2.76 -20.52 9.36
C LYS A 227 -4.17 -20.20 8.86
N ALA A 228 -5.19 -20.58 9.62
CA ALA A 228 -6.59 -20.41 9.24
C ALA A 228 -7.01 -18.93 9.25
N ILE A 229 -6.41 -18.09 10.08
CA ILE A 229 -6.73 -16.64 10.08
C ILE A 229 -6.35 -15.94 8.77
N HIS A 230 -5.37 -16.46 8.04
CA HIS A 230 -4.93 -15.93 6.75
C HIS A 230 -5.76 -16.46 5.59
N ASP A 231 -6.28 -17.67 5.71
CA ASP A 231 -7.17 -18.31 4.73
C ASP A 231 -8.29 -19.12 5.42
N PRO A 232 -9.39 -18.46 5.85
CA PRO A 232 -10.52 -19.14 6.46
C PRO A 232 -11.21 -20.13 5.52
N SER A 233 -11.09 -19.94 4.20
CA SER A 233 -11.73 -20.80 3.21
C SER A 233 -11.17 -22.22 3.21
N SER A 234 -9.92 -22.39 3.65
CA SER A 234 -9.26 -23.70 3.82
C SER A 234 -9.93 -24.61 4.85
N LEU A 235 -10.74 -24.05 5.77
CA LEU A 235 -11.46 -24.81 6.79
C LEU A 235 -12.77 -25.45 6.27
N GLY A 236 -13.20 -25.11 5.05
CA GLY A 236 -14.43 -25.62 4.43
C GLY A 236 -15.72 -25.10 5.09
N LEU A 237 -16.86 -25.74 4.76
CA LEU A 237 -18.19 -25.40 5.28
C LEU A 237 -18.34 -25.54 6.81
N PHE A 238 -17.37 -26.15 7.49
CA PHE A 238 -17.43 -26.52 8.90
C PHE A 238 -16.76 -25.52 9.84
N ALA A 239 -16.26 -24.38 9.34
CA ALA A 239 -15.56 -23.40 10.15
C ALA A 239 -16.47 -22.65 11.15
N GLY A 240 -17.79 -22.60 10.92
CA GLY A 240 -18.73 -21.91 11.80
C GLY A 240 -18.53 -20.40 11.89
N VAL A 241 -17.75 -19.81 10.98
CA VAL A 241 -17.43 -18.38 10.97
C VAL A 241 -18.25 -17.67 9.91
N ASP A 242 -18.95 -16.61 10.31
CA ASP A 242 -19.70 -15.73 9.41
C ASP A 242 -18.75 -14.74 8.72
N TYR A 243 -18.07 -15.22 7.68
CA TYR A 243 -17.12 -14.44 6.89
C TYR A 243 -17.25 -14.78 5.40
N PRO A 244 -17.21 -13.78 4.48
CA PRO A 244 -17.41 -14.02 3.05
C PRO A 244 -16.39 -14.99 2.47
N ARG A 245 -16.85 -15.79 1.50
CA ARG A 245 -15.95 -16.61 0.69
C ARG A 245 -15.08 -15.71 -0.19
N PRO A 246 -13.84 -16.12 -0.52
CA PRO A 246 -12.99 -15.40 -1.45
C PRO A 246 -13.72 -15.10 -2.75
N MET A 247 -13.81 -13.82 -3.13
CA MET A 247 -14.51 -13.42 -4.36
C MET A 247 -13.76 -13.80 -5.65
N VAL A 248 -12.50 -14.21 -5.53
CA VAL A 248 -11.64 -14.52 -6.67
C VAL A 248 -10.66 -15.65 -6.35
N ASP A 249 -10.44 -16.53 -7.33
CA ASP A 249 -9.33 -17.48 -7.29
C ASP A 249 -8.00 -16.76 -7.60
N LEU A 250 -7.03 -16.86 -6.68
CA LEU A 250 -5.76 -16.14 -6.76
C LEU A 250 -4.87 -16.62 -7.93
N LYS A 251 -4.98 -17.89 -8.33
CA LYS A 251 -4.20 -18.44 -9.44
C LYS A 251 -4.75 -17.98 -10.79
N ALA A 252 -6.05 -18.17 -11.02
CA ALA A 252 -6.74 -17.76 -12.23
C ALA A 252 -6.69 -16.23 -12.42
N SER A 253 -6.81 -15.46 -11.34
CA SER A 253 -6.67 -14.01 -11.41
C SER A 253 -5.25 -13.55 -11.78
N ARG A 254 -4.22 -14.21 -11.25
CA ARG A 254 -2.83 -13.97 -11.67
C ARG A 254 -2.64 -14.25 -13.15
N GLU A 255 -3.14 -15.37 -13.64
CA GLU A 255 -3.03 -15.74 -15.07
C GLU A 255 -3.74 -14.72 -15.96
N ARG A 256 -4.95 -14.28 -15.57
CA ARG A 256 -5.70 -13.21 -16.26
C ARG A 256 -4.89 -11.92 -16.35
N ALA A 257 -4.30 -11.47 -15.25
CA ALA A 257 -3.48 -10.26 -15.24
C ALA A 257 -2.26 -10.39 -16.17
N LEU A 258 -1.53 -11.52 -16.08
CA LEU A 258 -0.37 -11.75 -16.94
C LEU A 258 -0.75 -11.75 -18.43
N ALA A 259 -1.88 -12.35 -18.79
CA ALA A 259 -2.38 -12.32 -20.15
C ALA A 259 -2.72 -10.90 -20.62
N ALA A 260 -3.38 -10.10 -19.79
CA ALA A 260 -3.72 -8.71 -20.12
C ALA A 260 -2.48 -7.85 -20.41
N PHE A 261 -1.43 -7.97 -19.60
CA PHE A 261 -0.19 -7.22 -19.81
C PHE A 261 0.64 -7.73 -21.00
N ARG A 262 0.67 -9.04 -21.26
CA ARG A 262 1.38 -9.61 -22.43
C ARG A 262 0.77 -9.19 -23.77
N ASN A 263 -0.52 -8.91 -23.79
CA ASN A 263 -1.24 -8.51 -24.99
C ASN A 263 -1.16 -7.00 -25.26
N LEU A 264 -0.37 -6.25 -24.48
CA LEU A 264 -0.13 -4.84 -24.75
C LEU A 264 0.72 -4.66 -26.01
N PRO A 265 0.48 -3.57 -26.77
CA PRO A 265 1.36 -3.22 -27.87
C PRO A 265 2.80 -3.03 -27.36
N PRO A 266 3.82 -3.36 -28.17
CA PRO A 266 5.19 -3.02 -27.85
C PRO A 266 5.29 -1.52 -27.55
N ARG A 267 6.15 -1.16 -26.60
CA ARG A 267 6.42 0.25 -26.29
C ARG A 267 6.96 0.92 -27.56
N ASP A 268 6.25 1.92 -28.07
CA ASP A 268 6.76 2.73 -29.18
C ASP A 268 8.09 3.34 -28.74
N GLY A 269 9.17 2.97 -29.44
CA GLY A 269 10.55 3.28 -29.07
C GLY A 269 10.95 4.75 -29.23
N ARG A 270 10.01 5.69 -29.13
CA ARG A 270 10.30 7.13 -29.18
C ARG A 270 10.43 7.65 -27.76
N ALA A 271 11.68 7.60 -27.27
CA ALA A 271 12.14 8.38 -26.14
C ALA A 271 12.28 9.86 -26.54
#